data_AF-A0A2P8G293-F1
#
_entry.id   AF-A0A2P8G293-F1
#
_cell.length_a   1.000
_cell.length_b   1.000
_cell.length_c   1.000
_cell.angle_alpha   90.00
_cell.angle_beta   90.00
_cell.angle_gamma   90.00
#
_symmetry.space_group_name_H-M   'P 1'
#
loop_
_entity.id
_entity.type
_entity.pdbx_description
1 polymer ?
#
loop_
_entity_poly.entity_id
_entity_poly.type
_entity_poly.pdbx_seq_one_letter_code
_entity_poly.pdbx_strand_id
1 'polypeptide(L)'
;MKLSIDSWIENRNYSNDKDIKESYEAVTALRTLNGKNVTQLIVGDINGFILIGGGPELFVVTQVVGEDEAFFNLINPEYVSDEEEISLVTGGQAGGFPKKNCVPLALAEQALTYYVKHGDRSPSLKWEEE
;
A
#
# COMPACT_ATOMS: atom_id res chain seq x y z
N MET A 1 -9.19 10.51 -9.09
CA MET A 1 -8.82 9.14 -8.68
C MET A 1 -9.50 8.85 -7.37
N LYS A 2 -9.96 7.62 -7.14
CA LYS A 2 -10.64 7.27 -5.89
C LYS A 2 -9.61 6.80 -4.86
N LEU A 3 -9.72 7.29 -3.63
CA LEU A 3 -9.01 6.80 -2.46
C LEU A 3 -10.03 6.14 -1.52
N SER A 4 -9.76 4.91 -1.13
CA SER A 4 -10.45 4.20 -0.06
C SER A 4 -9.47 3.98 1.09
N ILE A 5 -9.89 4.24 2.31
CA ILE A 5 -9.10 3.95 3.52
C ILE A 5 -9.97 3.18 4.50
N ASP A 6 -9.43 2.13 5.10
CA ASP A 6 -10.15 1.38 6.13
C ASP A 6 -10.21 2.13 7.47
N SER A 7 -11.21 1.77 8.27
CA SER A 7 -11.34 2.27 9.65
C SER A 7 -12.06 1.22 10.48
N TRP A 8 -11.29 0.43 11.20
CA TRP A 8 -11.76 -0.67 12.03
C TRP A 8 -12.19 -0.18 13.41
N ILE A 9 -13.45 -0.45 13.75
CA ILE A 9 -13.96 -0.32 15.11
C ILE A 9 -14.46 -1.71 15.50
N GLU A 10 -13.78 -2.32 16.46
CA GLU A 10 -13.94 -3.74 16.79
C GLU A 10 -13.76 -4.60 15.52
N ASN A 11 -14.78 -5.40 15.15
CA ASN A 11 -14.73 -6.29 13.99
C ASN A 11 -15.46 -5.73 12.76
N ARG A 12 -15.69 -4.41 12.72
CA ARG A 12 -16.39 -3.76 11.59
C ARG A 12 -15.53 -2.68 10.96
N ASN A 13 -15.38 -2.78 9.65
CA ASN A 13 -14.75 -1.76 8.82
C ASN A 13 -15.76 -0.68 8.43
N TYR A 14 -15.39 0.58 8.67
CA TYR A 14 -16.10 1.79 8.27
C TYR A 14 -15.28 2.54 7.24
N SER A 15 -14.92 1.85 6.15
CA SER A 15 -14.07 2.38 5.09
C SER A 15 -14.65 3.67 4.53
N ASN A 16 -13.78 4.65 4.28
CA ASN A 16 -14.17 5.93 3.73
C ASN A 16 -13.60 6.10 2.32
N ASP A 17 -14.49 6.40 1.39
CA ASP A 17 -14.17 6.63 0.00
C ASP A 17 -14.22 8.12 -0.31
N LYS A 18 -13.19 8.65 -0.97
CA LYS A 18 -13.20 10.03 -1.48
C LYS A 18 -12.48 10.15 -2.82
N ASP A 19 -12.93 11.10 -3.62
CA ASP A 19 -12.16 11.55 -4.76
C ASP A 19 -10.98 12.41 -4.30
N ILE A 20 -9.79 12.09 -4.81
CA ILE A 20 -8.59 12.89 -4.64
C ILE A 20 -8.16 13.49 -5.98
N LYS A 21 -7.59 14.69 -5.90
CA LYS A 21 -7.02 15.43 -7.04
C LYS A 21 -5.50 15.48 -6.96
N GLU A 22 -4.96 15.51 -5.74
CA GLU A 22 -3.54 15.73 -5.51
C GLU A 22 -2.92 14.60 -4.68
N SER A 23 -1.68 14.25 -5.03
CA SER A 23 -0.91 13.21 -4.33
C SER A 23 -0.78 13.41 -2.83
N TYR A 24 -0.76 14.66 -2.34
CA TYR A 24 -0.65 14.95 -0.90
C TYR A 24 -1.86 14.44 -0.11
N GLU A 25 -3.04 14.34 -0.72
CA GLU A 25 -4.25 13.84 -0.06
C GLU A 25 -4.13 12.34 0.25
N ALA A 26 -3.52 11.59 -0.67
CA ALA A 26 -3.21 10.17 -0.52
C ALA A 26 -2.07 9.95 0.48
N VAL A 27 -1.01 10.74 0.43
CA VAL A 27 0.11 10.67 1.39
C VAL A 27 -0.35 11.03 2.81
N THR A 28 -1.24 12.01 2.95
CA THR A 28 -1.82 12.34 4.27
C THR A 28 -2.61 11.17 4.84
N ALA A 29 -3.36 10.45 3.99
CA ALA A 29 -4.08 9.25 4.38
C ALA A 29 -3.12 8.10 4.75
N LEU A 30 -2.05 7.88 3.96
CA LEU A 30 -1.01 6.89 4.25
C LEU A 30 -0.43 7.05 5.66
N ARG A 31 -0.15 8.29 6.07
CA ARG A 31 0.39 8.59 7.41
C ARG A 31 -0.56 8.29 8.57
N THR A 32 -1.82 7.99 8.29
CA THR A 32 -2.79 7.59 9.33
C THR A 32 -2.81 6.08 9.59
N LEU A 33 -2.22 5.27 8.69
CA LEU A 33 -2.10 3.83 8.88
C LEU A 33 -1.23 3.53 10.11
N ASN A 34 -1.77 2.76 11.03
CA ASN A 34 -1.17 2.46 12.32
C ASN A 34 -1.14 0.96 12.65
N GLY A 35 -1.50 0.11 11.68
CA GLY A 35 -1.52 -1.35 11.85
C GLY A 35 -2.51 -1.86 12.90
N LYS A 36 -3.46 -1.03 13.33
CA LYS A 36 -4.47 -1.39 14.35
C LYS A 36 -5.89 -1.12 13.87
N ASN A 37 -6.28 0.16 13.82
CA ASN A 37 -7.62 0.57 13.42
C ASN A 37 -7.65 1.22 12.04
N VAL A 38 -6.51 1.66 11.52
CA VAL A 38 -6.34 2.06 10.13
C VAL A 38 -5.14 1.27 9.65
N THR A 39 -5.35 0.38 8.70
CA THR A 39 -4.39 -0.67 8.35
C THR A 39 -4.15 -0.76 6.85
N GLN A 40 -5.00 -0.13 6.05
CA GLN A 40 -4.88 -0.17 4.60
C GLN A 40 -5.51 1.05 3.93
N LEU A 41 -4.92 1.45 2.81
CA LEU A 41 -5.56 2.29 1.81
C LEU A 41 -5.44 1.66 0.41
N ILE A 42 -6.35 2.06 -0.46
CA ILE A 42 -6.39 1.71 -1.88
C ILE A 42 -6.59 3.00 -2.67
N VAL A 43 -5.79 3.21 -3.71
CA VAL A 43 -5.93 4.34 -4.62
C VAL A 43 -5.97 3.84 -6.06
N GLY A 44 -7.03 4.15 -6.80
CA GLY A 44 -7.21 3.70 -8.18
C GLY A 44 -8.66 3.33 -8.50
N ASP A 45 -8.84 2.48 -9.50
CA ASP A 45 -10.14 1.97 -9.95
C ASP A 45 -10.04 0.55 -10.51
N ILE A 46 -11.08 0.09 -11.22
CA ILE A 46 -11.17 -1.26 -11.79
C ILE A 46 -10.09 -1.57 -12.83
N ASN A 47 -9.50 -0.56 -13.47
CA ASN A 47 -8.44 -0.78 -14.47
C ASN A 47 -7.05 -0.93 -13.83
N GLY A 48 -6.95 -0.65 -12.54
CA GLY A 48 -5.72 -0.78 -11.76
C GLY A 48 -5.74 0.12 -10.53
N PHE A 49 -5.05 -0.34 -9.49
CA PHE A 49 -4.94 0.38 -8.22
C PHE A 49 -3.62 0.09 -7.52
N ILE A 50 -3.23 1.01 -6.64
CA ILE A 50 -2.17 0.76 -5.65
C ILE A 50 -2.82 0.51 -4.29
N LEU A 51 -2.44 -0.59 -3.65
CA LEU A 51 -2.86 -1.00 -2.32
C LEU A 51 -1.66 -0.87 -1.38
N ILE A 52 -1.86 -0.20 -0.26
CA ILE A 52 -0.83 -0.05 0.77
C ILE A 52 -1.40 -0.48 2.11
N GLY A 53 -0.78 -1.47 2.73
CA GLY A 53 -1.16 -2.00 4.05
C GLY A 53 -0.03 -1.90 5.07
N GLY A 54 -0.36 -1.95 6.36
CA GLY A 54 0.60 -1.96 7.47
C GLY A 54 0.52 -0.71 8.36
N GLY A 55 1.70 -0.17 8.69
CA GLY A 55 1.89 0.98 9.56
C GLY A 55 2.17 0.65 11.03
N PRO A 56 2.66 1.63 11.82
CA PRO A 56 3.09 2.95 11.35
C PRO A 56 4.51 2.94 10.74
N GLU A 57 5.32 1.91 11.00
CA GLU A 57 6.74 1.90 10.61
C GLU A 57 7.01 1.26 9.25
N LEU A 58 6.31 0.16 8.96
CA LEU A 58 6.53 -0.67 7.78
C LEU A 58 5.23 -0.88 7.02
N PHE A 59 5.36 -0.95 5.70
CA PHE A 59 4.25 -1.03 4.78
C PHE A 59 4.52 -2.09 3.71
N VAL A 60 3.45 -2.73 3.26
CA VAL A 60 3.45 -3.53 2.03
C VAL A 60 2.76 -2.68 0.97
N VAL A 61 3.39 -2.56 -0.19
CA VAL A 61 2.90 -1.74 -1.30
C VAL A 61 2.78 -2.63 -2.52
N THR A 62 1.57 -2.78 -3.03
CA THR A 62 1.27 -3.62 -4.19
C THR A 62 0.52 -2.79 -5.21
N GLN A 63 0.99 -2.79 -6.47
CA GLN A 63 0.19 -2.30 -7.58
C GLN A 63 -0.47 -3.48 -8.27
N VAL A 64 -1.78 -3.37 -8.53
CA VAL A 64 -2.57 -4.32 -9.30
C VAL A 64 -2.88 -3.69 -10.66
N VAL A 65 -2.63 -4.42 -11.74
CA VAL A 65 -2.78 -3.93 -13.12
C VAL A 65 -3.67 -4.85 -13.93
N GLY A 66 -4.65 -4.25 -14.63
CA GLY A 66 -5.49 -4.93 -15.62
C GLY A 66 -6.54 -5.87 -15.05
N GLU A 67 -7.34 -6.46 -15.94
CA GLU A 67 -8.39 -7.43 -15.60
C GLU A 67 -7.83 -8.80 -15.17
N ASP A 68 -6.62 -9.13 -15.61
CA ASP A 68 -5.91 -10.36 -15.23
C ASP A 68 -5.24 -10.26 -13.84
N GLU A 69 -5.43 -9.15 -13.14
CA GLU A 69 -4.91 -8.88 -11.79
C GLU A 69 -3.41 -9.19 -11.64
N ALA A 70 -2.56 -8.62 -12.48
CA ALA A 70 -1.12 -8.76 -12.29
C ALA A 70 -0.67 -7.97 -11.04
N PHE A 71 -0.04 -8.65 -10.07
CA PHE A 71 0.39 -8.08 -8.79
C PHE A 71 1.87 -7.74 -8.82
N PHE A 72 2.20 -6.50 -8.47
CA PHE A 72 3.58 -6.03 -8.40
C PHE A 72 3.86 -5.48 -7.01
N ASN A 73 4.74 -6.15 -6.28
CA ASN A 73 5.14 -5.80 -4.93
C ASN A 73 6.38 -4.89 -4.95
N LEU A 74 6.34 -3.81 -4.17
CA LEU A 74 7.48 -2.91 -4.01
C LEU A 74 8.56 -3.59 -3.14
N ILE A 75 9.78 -3.60 -3.67
CA ILE A 75 10.93 -4.23 -3.00
C ILE A 75 11.71 -3.21 -2.18
N ASN A 76 11.91 -3.53 -0.90
CA ASN A 76 12.81 -2.82 -0.01
C ASN A 76 14.27 -3.08 -0.44
N PRO A 77 15.02 -2.06 -0.90
CA PRO A 77 16.38 -2.23 -1.37
C PRO A 77 17.37 -2.59 -0.27
N GLU A 78 17.02 -2.41 1.00
CA GLU A 78 17.88 -2.75 2.15
C GLU A 78 17.84 -4.24 2.50
N TYR A 79 16.85 -4.98 2.00
CA TYR A 79 16.67 -6.40 2.29
C TYR A 79 16.74 -7.23 1.02
N VAL A 80 17.59 -8.26 1.05
CA VAL A 80 17.88 -9.12 -0.10
C VAL A 80 17.53 -10.58 0.18
N SER A 81 17.04 -10.89 1.39
CA SER A 81 16.68 -12.25 1.80
C SER A 81 15.18 -12.42 1.93
N ASP A 82 14.68 -13.54 1.41
CA ASP A 82 13.27 -13.93 1.43
C ASP A 82 12.94 -14.78 2.67
N GLU A 83 13.94 -15.15 3.48
CA GLU A 83 13.78 -16.13 4.56
C GLU A 83 13.15 -15.55 5.83
N GLU A 84 13.16 -14.22 6.00
CA GLU A 84 12.57 -13.56 7.17
C GLU A 84 11.19 -12.98 6.82
N GLU A 85 10.17 -13.32 7.62
CA GLU A 85 8.85 -12.72 7.55
C GLU A 85 8.63 -11.68 8.66
N ILE A 86 7.92 -10.62 8.33
CA ILE A 86 7.41 -9.61 9.27
C ILE A 86 5.89 -9.75 9.34
N SER A 87 5.37 -9.82 10.56
CA SER A 87 3.93 -9.77 10.77
C SER A 87 3.44 -8.33 10.68
N LEU A 88 2.55 -8.06 9.72
CA LEU A 88 1.88 -6.77 9.55
C LEU A 88 0.36 -6.99 9.49
N VAL A 89 -0.40 -5.93 9.81
CA VAL A 89 -1.86 -5.95 9.64
C VAL A 89 -2.22 -5.14 8.41
N THR A 90 -2.91 -5.78 7.47
CA THR A 90 -3.44 -5.16 6.24
C THR A 90 -4.91 -5.52 6.11
N GLY A 91 -5.77 -4.55 5.78
CA GLY A 91 -7.21 -4.77 5.67
C GLY A 91 -7.85 -5.42 6.91
N GLY A 92 -7.35 -5.09 8.10
CA GLY A 92 -7.80 -5.64 9.39
C GLY A 92 -7.34 -7.06 9.69
N GLN A 93 -6.50 -7.66 8.84
CA GLN A 93 -6.02 -9.03 8.99
C GLN A 93 -4.50 -9.06 9.21
N ALA A 94 -4.07 -9.83 10.20
CA ALA A 94 -2.64 -10.08 10.40
C ALA A 94 -2.14 -11.08 9.36
N GLY A 95 -1.05 -10.75 8.68
CA GLY A 95 -0.37 -11.61 7.71
C GLY A 95 1.14 -11.60 7.92
N GLY A 96 1.80 -12.69 7.54
CA GLY A 96 3.26 -12.74 7.40
C GLY A 96 3.65 -12.26 6.01
N PHE A 97 4.60 -11.33 5.94
CA PHE A 97 5.11 -10.79 4.68
C PHE A 97 6.62 -10.95 4.61
N PRO A 98 7.19 -11.38 3.47
CA PRO A 98 8.64 -11.39 3.30
C PRO A 98 9.21 -10.01 3.61
N LYS A 99 10.31 -9.97 4.36
CA LYS A 99 10.96 -8.73 4.79
C LYS A 99 11.35 -7.84 3.61
N LYS A 100 11.69 -8.44 2.46
CA LYS A 100 11.92 -7.71 1.19
C LYS A 100 10.70 -6.92 0.71
N ASN A 101 9.47 -7.29 1.07
CA ASN A 101 8.24 -6.60 0.68
C ASN A 101 7.78 -5.58 1.73
N CYS A 102 8.49 -5.46 2.85
CA CYS A 102 8.18 -4.53 3.93
C CYS A 102 9.05 -3.27 3.80
N VAL A 103 8.47 -2.18 3.33
CA VAL A 103 9.17 -0.92 3.06
C VAL A 103 8.92 0.13 4.14
N PRO A 104 9.86 1.06 4.38
CA PRO A 104 9.62 2.22 5.24
C PRO A 104 8.65 3.21 4.60
N LEU A 105 8.05 4.08 5.43
CA LEU A 105 7.12 5.12 5.01
C LEU A 105 7.61 5.93 3.80
N ALA A 106 8.89 6.30 3.76
CA ALA A 106 9.44 7.12 2.68
C ALA A 106 9.30 6.48 1.28
N LEU A 107 9.51 5.16 1.17
CA LEU A 107 9.34 4.44 -0.09
C LEU A 107 7.86 4.29 -0.46
N ALA A 108 7.01 4.03 0.54
CA ALA A 108 5.56 3.99 0.33
C ALA A 108 5.00 5.35 -0.14
N GLU A 109 5.47 6.46 0.43
CA GLU A 109 5.11 7.82 0.00
C GLU A 109 5.59 8.12 -1.43
N GLN A 110 6.80 7.70 -1.78
CA GLN A 110 7.35 7.87 -3.14
C GLN A 110 6.54 7.07 -4.16
N ALA A 111 6.22 5.81 -3.86
CA ALA A 111 5.40 4.95 -4.72
C ALA A 111 3.99 5.53 -4.92
N LEU A 112 3.32 5.89 -3.82
CA LEU A 112 1.97 6.45 -3.85
C LEU A 112 1.92 7.78 -4.60
N THR A 113 2.88 8.67 -4.35
CA THR A 113 2.97 9.97 -5.02
C THR A 113 3.12 9.79 -6.53
N TYR A 114 3.97 8.86 -6.96
CA TYR A 114 4.17 8.59 -8.37
C TYR A 114 2.91 7.98 -9.01
N TYR A 115 2.29 6.99 -8.34
CA TYR A 115 1.07 6.36 -8.82
C TYR A 115 -0.07 7.38 -9.01
N VAL A 116 -0.31 8.29 -8.06
CA VAL A 116 -1.37 9.31 -8.22
C VAL A 116 -1.12 10.22 -9.42
N LYS A 117 0.15 10.52 -9.75
CA LYS A 117 0.51 11.42 -10.86
C LYS A 117 0.51 10.74 -12.22
N HIS A 118 0.87 9.46 -12.27
CA HIS A 118 1.19 8.77 -13.51
C HIS A 118 0.30 7.54 -13.79
N GLY A 119 -0.45 7.07 -12.80
CA GLY A 119 -1.27 5.87 -12.89
C GLY A 119 -0.47 4.56 -12.90
N ASP A 120 0.85 4.62 -12.67
CA ASP A 120 1.73 3.46 -12.82
C ASP A 120 2.82 3.40 -11.72
N ARG A 121 3.61 2.33 -11.69
CA ARG A 121 4.78 2.14 -10.82
C ARG A 121 5.87 3.17 -11.13
N SER A 122 6.51 3.64 -10.07
CA SER A 122 7.70 4.47 -10.20
C SER A 122 8.87 3.64 -10.77
N PRO A 123 9.48 4.04 -11.91
CA PRO A 123 10.64 3.36 -12.48
C PRO A 123 11.93 3.60 -11.67
N SER A 124 11.89 4.54 -10.71
CA SER A 124 12.99 4.77 -9.77
C SER A 124 12.97 3.83 -8.56
N LEU A 125 11.91 3.03 -8.43
CA LEU A 125 11.74 2.03 -7.38
C LEU A 125 11.83 0.62 -7.98
N LYS A 126 12.15 -0.37 -7.14
CA LYS A 126 12.23 -1.78 -7.54
C LYS A 126 10.90 -2.46 -7.27
N TRP A 127 10.39 -3.17 -8.27
CA TRP A 127 9.14 -3.91 -8.17
C TRP A 127 9.38 -5.35 -8.63
N GLU A 128 8.71 -6.30 -8.00
CA GLU A 128 8.71 -7.71 -8.36
C GLU A 128 7.27 -8.14 -8.65
N GLU A 129 7.08 -8.84 -9.76
CA GLU A 129 5.81 -9.49 -10.09
C GLU A 129 5.68 -10.76 -9.25
N GLU A 130 4.51 -10.97 -8.63
CA GLU A 130 4.21 -12.16 -7.82
C GLU A 130 3.91 -13.41 -8.66
#